data_AF-A0A9E3EWY5-F1
#
_entry.id   AF-A0A9E3EWY5-F1
#
_cell.length_a   1.000
_cell.length_b   1.000
_cell.length_c   1.000
_cell.angle_alpha   90.00
_cell.angle_beta   90.00
_cell.angle_gamma   90.00
#
_symmetry.space_group_name_H-M   'P 1'
#
loop_
_entity.id
_entity.type
_entity.pdbx_description
1 polymer ?
#
loop_
_entity_poly.entity_id
_entity_poly.type
_entity_poly.pdbx_seq_one_letter_code
_entity_poly.pdbx_strand_id
1 'polypeptide(L)'
;MRIVLYVDNTLPLAVQPLCSLLNNACKNIKFFSGQERLRIEDARITNPGTYRRLTDRLMAEAESFDFAFLATNTPYSNNYFFDFPNQVGIVSFSGWNLLTDLPITNGLVYFIVSIIAEEIGLGETHEENTGCINDFWWDKAGVDLGMRAAFICRECRCKYSGELNILKDLEHLLDIVSTASRRGQDILDAPVVGNKSNEHIFRRFFVP
;
A
#
# COMPACT_ATOMS: atom_id res chain seq x y z
N MET A 1 -3.98 -0.48 14.55
CA MET A 1 -4.67 -0.56 13.25
C MET A 1 -4.66 -2.00 12.74
N ARG A 2 -5.81 -2.54 12.33
CA ARG A 2 -6.01 -3.89 11.82
C ARG A 2 -6.45 -3.79 10.37
N ILE A 3 -5.73 -4.49 9.49
CA ILE A 3 -5.93 -4.45 8.04
C ILE A 3 -6.16 -5.86 7.53
N VAL A 4 -7.17 -6.06 6.70
CA VAL A 4 -7.41 -7.35 6.05
C VAL A 4 -7.12 -7.25 4.55
N LEU A 5 -6.45 -8.28 4.02
CA LEU A 5 -6.06 -8.39 2.62
C LEU A 5 -6.82 -9.55 1.97
N TYR A 6 -7.40 -9.27 0.80
CA TYR A 6 -8.04 -10.26 -0.06
C TYR A 6 -7.35 -10.27 -1.42
N VAL A 7 -7.36 -11.44 -2.06
CA VAL A 7 -6.94 -11.59 -3.45
C VAL A 7 -8.04 -12.29 -4.22
N ASP A 8 -8.37 -11.71 -5.36
CA ASP A 8 -9.30 -12.28 -6.33
C ASP A 8 -8.61 -13.40 -7.13
N ASN A 9 -9.40 -14.30 -7.74
CA ASN A 9 -8.85 -15.44 -8.48
C ASN A 9 -8.09 -15.04 -9.77
N THR A 10 -8.15 -13.78 -10.14
CA THR A 10 -7.45 -13.19 -11.30
C THR A 10 -5.99 -12.85 -11.02
N LEU A 11 -5.54 -12.93 -9.76
CA LEU A 11 -4.18 -12.52 -9.36
C LEU A 11 -3.49 -13.60 -8.52
N PRO A 12 -2.33 -14.13 -8.94
CA PRO A 12 -1.59 -15.15 -8.18
C PRO A 12 -0.72 -14.50 -7.09
N LEU A 13 -1.35 -13.84 -6.11
CA LEU A 13 -0.66 -13.19 -4.98
C LEU A 13 -0.74 -14.05 -3.72
N ALA A 14 0.42 -14.32 -3.10
CA ALA A 14 0.51 -15.09 -1.87
C ALA A 14 0.22 -14.22 -0.64
N VAL A 15 -1.07 -14.03 -0.33
CA VAL A 15 -1.52 -13.10 0.74
C VAL A 15 -1.00 -13.50 2.12
N GLN A 16 -0.99 -14.80 2.45
CA GLN A 16 -0.56 -15.27 3.77
C GLN A 16 0.93 -15.01 4.07
N PRO A 17 1.87 -15.37 3.17
CA PRO A 17 3.26 -14.94 3.29
C PRO A 17 3.43 -13.42 3.39
N LEU A 18 2.67 -12.65 2.60
CA LEU A 18 2.70 -11.20 2.65
C LEU A 18 2.28 -10.67 4.02
N CYS A 19 1.12 -11.08 4.55
CA CYS A 19 0.68 -10.69 5.88
C CYS A 19 1.71 -11.04 6.97
N SER A 20 2.38 -12.19 6.85
CA SER A 20 3.41 -12.62 7.78
C SER A 20 4.64 -11.70 7.74
N LEU A 21 5.12 -11.35 6.54
CA LEU A 21 6.20 -10.39 6.34
C LEU A 21 5.84 -9.02 6.95
N LEU A 22 4.66 -8.48 6.62
CA LEU A 22 4.23 -7.16 7.07
C LEU A 22 4.03 -7.11 8.60
N ASN A 23 3.52 -8.18 9.20
CA ASN A 23 3.38 -8.27 10.66
C ASN A 23 4.73 -8.36 11.41
N ASN A 24 5.76 -8.91 10.78
CA ASN A 24 7.12 -8.91 11.32
C ASN A 24 7.76 -7.51 11.25
N ALA A 25 7.41 -6.75 10.20
CA ALA A 25 7.85 -5.38 10.00
C ALA A 25 7.15 -4.37 10.92
N CYS A 26 5.83 -4.50 11.11
CA CYS A 26 5.00 -3.53 11.80
C CYS A 26 4.70 -3.90 13.26
N LYS A 27 4.78 -2.91 14.15
CA LYS A 27 4.47 -3.09 15.58
C LYS A 27 3.01 -2.80 15.90
N ASN A 28 2.41 -1.80 15.26
CA ASN A 28 1.12 -1.18 15.58
C ASN A 28 0.07 -1.40 14.49
N ILE A 29 0.51 -1.59 13.23
CA ILE A 29 -0.32 -2.08 12.13
C ILE A 29 -0.26 -3.62 12.12
N LYS A 30 -1.41 -4.28 12.04
CA LYS A 30 -1.54 -5.73 11.96
C LYS A 30 -2.31 -6.14 10.73
N PHE A 31 -1.73 -7.04 9.94
CA PHE A 31 -2.25 -7.53 8.68
C PHE A 31 -2.82 -8.93 8.83
N PHE A 32 -3.97 -9.16 8.21
CA PHE A 32 -4.71 -10.40 8.25
C PHE A 32 -5.04 -10.83 6.82
N SER A 33 -4.93 -12.13 6.53
CA SER A 33 -5.50 -12.66 5.30
C SER A 33 -7.00 -12.84 5.51
N GLY A 34 -7.79 -12.34 4.58
CA GLY A 34 -9.23 -12.59 4.55
C GLY A 34 -9.55 -14.07 4.48
N GLN A 35 -10.63 -14.48 5.13
CA GLN A 35 -11.12 -15.86 5.14
C GLN A 35 -12.21 -16.08 4.09
N GLU A 36 -12.98 -15.04 3.79
CA GLU A 36 -13.98 -15.09 2.73
C GLU A 36 -13.35 -15.02 1.33
N ARG A 37 -14.00 -15.66 0.36
CA ARG A 37 -13.55 -15.63 -1.03
C ARG A 37 -13.94 -14.33 -1.69
N LEU A 38 -12.94 -13.60 -2.20
CA LEU A 38 -13.16 -12.52 -3.14
C LEU A 38 -13.37 -13.08 -4.55
N ARG A 39 -14.43 -12.62 -5.21
CA ARG A 39 -14.64 -12.84 -6.64
C ARG A 39 -15.25 -11.60 -7.26
N ILE A 40 -14.54 -10.98 -8.20
CA ILE A 40 -15.07 -9.88 -8.99
C ILE A 40 -15.60 -10.44 -10.31
N GLU A 41 -16.92 -10.40 -10.48
CA GLU A 41 -17.58 -10.95 -11.68
C GLU A 41 -17.73 -9.91 -12.80
N ASP A 42 -17.51 -8.63 -12.47
CA ASP A 42 -17.59 -7.54 -13.43
C ASP A 42 -16.42 -7.57 -14.42
N ALA A 43 -16.70 -7.27 -15.69
CA ALA A 43 -15.65 -7.06 -16.68
C ALA A 43 -14.81 -5.80 -16.40
N ARG A 44 -15.41 -4.81 -15.71
CA ARG A 44 -14.75 -3.57 -15.28
C ARG A 44 -15.26 -3.13 -13.91
N ILE A 45 -14.35 -2.71 -13.04
CA ILE A 45 -14.69 -2.16 -11.72
C ILE A 45 -15.34 -0.79 -11.89
N THR A 46 -16.41 -0.58 -11.13
CA THR A 46 -17.11 0.70 -11.01
C THR A 46 -17.44 0.97 -9.55
N ASN A 47 -17.36 2.22 -9.13
CA ASN A 47 -17.87 2.68 -7.84
C ASN A 47 -19.15 3.51 -8.10
N PRO A 48 -20.32 3.15 -7.51
CA PRO A 48 -20.54 2.12 -6.49
C PRO A 48 -20.91 0.72 -7.03
N GLY A 49 -20.98 0.53 -8.35
CA GLY A 49 -21.59 -0.67 -8.95
C GLY A 49 -20.97 -2.00 -8.49
N THR A 50 -19.66 -2.14 -8.62
CA THR A 50 -18.93 -3.36 -8.21
C THR A 50 -18.93 -3.56 -6.70
N TYR A 51 -18.76 -2.47 -5.94
CA TYR A 51 -18.77 -2.53 -4.46
C TYR A 51 -20.10 -3.05 -3.91
N ARG A 52 -21.23 -2.65 -4.51
CA ARG A 52 -22.57 -3.14 -4.12
C ARG A 52 -22.82 -4.62 -4.45
N ARG A 53 -21.97 -5.24 -5.25
CA ARG A 53 -22.07 -6.66 -5.63
C ARG A 53 -21.11 -7.56 -4.85
N LEU A 54 -20.25 -6.99 -4.01
CA LEU A 54 -19.47 -7.78 -3.06
C LEU A 54 -20.44 -8.53 -2.13
N THR A 55 -20.08 -9.75 -1.75
CA THR A 55 -20.97 -10.59 -0.95
C THR A 55 -21.12 -10.04 0.47
N ASP A 56 -22.31 -10.18 1.05
CA ASP A 56 -22.58 -9.71 2.42
C ASP A 56 -21.62 -10.31 3.45
N ARG A 57 -21.18 -11.57 3.24
CA ARG A 57 -20.20 -12.23 4.13
C ARG A 57 -18.82 -11.58 4.04
N LEU A 58 -18.35 -11.32 2.83
CA LEU A 58 -17.07 -10.65 2.62
C LEU A 58 -17.11 -9.23 3.21
N MET A 59 -18.20 -8.50 2.98
CA MET A 59 -18.37 -7.15 3.53
C MET A 59 -18.42 -7.17 5.06
N ALA A 60 -19.17 -8.10 5.66
CA ALA A 60 -19.23 -8.24 7.11
C ALA A 60 -17.86 -8.60 7.73
N GLU A 61 -17.05 -9.43 7.06
CA GLU A 61 -15.68 -9.68 7.49
C GLU A 61 -14.83 -8.41 7.35
N ALA A 62 -14.84 -7.76 6.18
CA ALA A 62 -14.06 -6.57 5.86
C ALA A 62 -14.33 -5.41 6.85
N GLU A 63 -15.60 -5.16 7.16
CA GLU A 63 -16.05 -4.11 8.09
C GLU A 63 -15.67 -4.39 9.56
N SER A 64 -15.18 -5.59 9.89
CA SER A 64 -14.64 -5.91 11.23
C SER A 64 -13.18 -5.48 11.44
N PHE A 65 -12.57 -4.87 10.41
CA PHE A 65 -11.22 -4.32 10.38
C PHE A 65 -11.26 -2.81 10.18
N ASP A 66 -10.13 -2.13 10.46
CA ASP A 66 -10.05 -0.68 10.23
C ASP A 66 -9.98 -0.36 8.73
N PHE A 67 -9.31 -1.23 7.95
CA PHE A 67 -9.24 -1.14 6.49
C PHE A 67 -9.24 -2.54 5.85
N ALA A 68 -9.85 -2.66 4.67
CA ALA A 68 -9.84 -3.85 3.84
C ALA A 68 -9.33 -3.53 2.44
N PHE A 69 -8.39 -4.32 1.94
CA PHE A 69 -7.84 -4.17 0.58
C PHE A 69 -8.07 -5.45 -0.24
N LEU A 70 -8.72 -5.28 -1.39
CA LEU A 70 -9.16 -6.32 -2.30
C LEU A 70 -8.33 -6.23 -3.59
N ALA A 71 -7.33 -7.09 -3.75
CA ALA A 71 -6.45 -7.08 -4.91
C ALA A 71 -7.04 -7.90 -6.08
N THR A 72 -6.98 -7.37 -7.30
CA THR A 72 -7.51 -8.03 -8.51
C THR A 72 -6.74 -7.60 -9.76
N ASN A 73 -6.87 -8.36 -10.85
CA ASN A 73 -6.47 -7.94 -12.20
C ASN A 73 -7.64 -7.41 -13.05
N THR A 74 -8.83 -7.25 -12.47
CA THR A 74 -9.98 -6.66 -13.18
C THR A 74 -9.75 -5.15 -13.37
N PRO A 75 -9.84 -4.60 -14.59
CA PRO A 75 -9.61 -3.18 -14.84
C PRO A 75 -10.71 -2.28 -14.28
N TYR A 76 -10.36 -1.08 -13.84
CA TYR A 76 -11.33 -0.01 -13.62
C TYR A 76 -11.86 0.59 -14.92
N SER A 77 -13.13 1.02 -14.90
CA SER A 77 -13.75 1.75 -16.01
C SER A 77 -13.17 3.15 -16.26
N ASN A 78 -12.70 3.83 -15.21
CA ASN A 78 -12.07 5.15 -15.25
C ASN A 78 -10.53 5.08 -15.39
N ASN A 79 -9.97 3.89 -15.59
CA ASN A 79 -8.53 3.65 -15.64
C ASN A 79 -7.79 4.09 -14.35
N TYR A 80 -8.38 3.94 -13.17
CA TYR A 80 -7.66 4.14 -11.89
C TYR A 80 -6.93 2.87 -11.45
N PHE A 81 -6.03 2.98 -10.47
CA PHE A 81 -5.47 1.81 -9.79
C PHE A 81 -6.38 1.33 -8.67
N PHE A 82 -7.05 2.24 -7.97
CA PHE A 82 -7.92 1.92 -6.87
C PHE A 82 -8.99 3.01 -6.67
N ASP A 83 -10.06 2.61 -5.99
CA ASP A 83 -11.00 3.47 -5.29
C ASP A 83 -11.09 2.94 -3.84
N PHE A 84 -11.35 3.80 -2.86
CA PHE A 84 -11.39 3.44 -1.44
C PHE A 84 -12.66 3.96 -0.69
N PRO A 85 -13.87 3.55 -1.07
CA PRO A 85 -15.08 3.96 -0.35
C PRO A 85 -15.23 3.23 0.99
N ASN A 86 -15.53 3.97 2.05
CA ASN A 86 -15.96 3.44 3.36
C ASN A 86 -15.05 2.31 3.90
N GLN A 87 -13.74 2.54 3.94
CA GLN A 87 -12.72 1.62 4.49
C GLN A 87 -12.44 0.36 3.67
N VAL A 88 -13.12 0.16 2.53
CA VAL A 88 -12.92 -0.98 1.63
C VAL A 88 -12.35 -0.50 0.29
N GLY A 89 -11.14 -0.95 -0.02
CA GLY A 89 -10.43 -0.62 -1.25
C GLY A 89 -10.38 -1.77 -2.22
N ILE A 90 -10.69 -1.55 -3.49
CA ILE A 90 -10.36 -2.51 -4.55
C ILE A 90 -9.13 -1.97 -5.30
N VAL A 91 -8.03 -2.72 -5.27
CA VAL A 91 -6.78 -2.39 -5.94
C VAL A 91 -6.62 -3.26 -7.18
N SER A 92 -6.64 -2.63 -8.34
CA SER A 92 -6.51 -3.26 -9.65
C SER A 92 -5.08 -3.18 -10.17
N PHE A 93 -4.52 -4.34 -10.50
CA PHE A 93 -3.25 -4.50 -11.21
C PHE A 93 -3.41 -4.77 -12.70
N SER A 94 -4.59 -4.52 -13.27
CA SER A 94 -4.80 -4.59 -14.71
C SER A 94 -3.78 -3.72 -15.46
N GLY A 95 -3.03 -4.33 -16.37
CA GLY A 95 -2.02 -3.64 -17.17
C GLY A 95 -0.72 -3.35 -16.43
N TRP A 96 -0.50 -3.92 -15.24
CA TRP A 96 0.71 -3.69 -14.44
C TRP A 96 2.02 -3.86 -15.23
N ASN A 97 2.13 -4.97 -15.97
CA ASN A 97 3.32 -5.29 -16.78
C ASN A 97 3.54 -4.34 -17.99
N LEU A 98 2.58 -3.45 -18.30
CA LEU A 98 2.75 -2.40 -19.30
C LEU A 98 3.37 -1.14 -18.69
N LEU A 99 3.35 -1.01 -17.37
CA LEU A 99 3.76 0.18 -16.63
C LEU A 99 5.10 -0.01 -15.91
N THR A 100 5.37 -1.24 -15.46
CA THR A 100 6.60 -1.57 -14.71
C THR A 100 6.89 -3.08 -14.80
N ASP A 101 8.15 -3.45 -14.59
CA ASP A 101 8.60 -4.84 -14.43
C ASP A 101 8.66 -5.29 -12.95
N LEU A 102 8.33 -4.40 -12.02
CA LEU A 102 8.37 -4.66 -10.59
C LEU A 102 7.28 -5.63 -10.14
N PRO A 103 7.50 -6.45 -9.10
CA PRO A 103 6.49 -7.39 -8.61
C PRO A 103 5.22 -6.71 -8.08
N ILE A 104 4.06 -7.34 -8.30
CA ILE A 104 2.75 -6.84 -7.86
C ILE A 104 2.66 -6.73 -6.34
N THR A 105 3.35 -7.60 -5.60
CA THR A 105 3.46 -7.54 -4.14
C THR A 105 4.02 -6.20 -3.65
N ASN A 106 5.04 -5.67 -4.33
CA ASN A 106 5.61 -4.35 -4.05
C ASN A 106 4.54 -3.26 -4.27
N GLY A 107 3.84 -3.34 -5.40
CA GLY A 107 2.76 -2.40 -5.75
C GLY A 107 1.61 -2.43 -4.75
N LEU A 108 1.19 -3.61 -4.30
CA LEU A 108 0.14 -3.74 -3.30
C LEU A 108 0.51 -3.07 -1.98
N VAL A 109 1.72 -3.30 -1.47
CA VAL A 109 2.17 -2.64 -0.23
C VAL A 109 2.30 -1.13 -0.43
N TYR A 110 2.81 -0.69 -1.58
CA TYR A 110 2.89 0.73 -1.92
C TYR A 110 1.51 1.40 -1.89
N PHE A 111 0.51 0.82 -2.56
CA PHE A 111 -0.84 1.37 -2.58
C PHE A 111 -1.54 1.32 -1.22
N ILE A 112 -1.32 0.25 -0.43
CA ILE A 112 -1.81 0.19 0.95
C ILE A 112 -1.27 1.37 1.76
N VAL A 113 0.05 1.62 1.70
CA VAL A 113 0.66 2.72 2.46
C VAL A 113 0.18 4.09 1.95
N SER A 114 0.02 4.25 0.64
CA SER A 114 -0.53 5.48 0.03
C SER A 114 -1.95 5.78 0.50
N ILE A 115 -2.82 4.77 0.47
CA ILE A 115 -4.21 4.92 0.93
C ILE A 115 -4.26 5.20 2.43
N ILE A 116 -3.48 4.49 3.26
CA ILE A 116 -3.45 4.77 4.70
C ILE A 116 -2.92 6.19 4.96
N ALA A 117 -1.89 6.63 4.24
CA ALA A 117 -1.35 7.98 4.37
C ALA A 117 -2.44 9.04 4.11
N GLU A 118 -3.24 8.86 3.06
CA GLU A 118 -4.37 9.73 2.76
C GLU A 118 -5.43 9.69 3.89
N GLU A 119 -5.87 8.50 4.31
CA GLU A 119 -6.94 8.32 5.31
C GLU A 119 -6.57 8.86 6.70
N ILE A 120 -5.30 8.80 7.09
CA ILE A 120 -4.83 9.36 8.38
C ILE A 120 -4.45 10.85 8.30
N GLY A 121 -4.60 11.49 7.14
CA GLY A 121 -4.23 12.88 6.93
C GLY A 121 -2.72 13.13 7.03
N LEU A 122 -1.90 12.19 6.55
CA LEU A 122 -0.45 12.32 6.50
C LEU A 122 -0.05 13.30 5.40
N GLY A 123 -0.03 14.60 5.70
CA GLY A 123 0.38 15.63 4.74
C GLY A 123 -0.67 15.92 3.67
N GLU A 124 -0.28 16.72 2.69
CA GLU A 124 -1.13 17.11 1.56
C GLU A 124 -0.62 16.44 0.29
N THR A 125 -1.53 16.20 -0.67
CA THR A 125 -1.17 15.71 -1.99
C THR A 125 -0.25 16.69 -2.70
N HIS A 126 0.88 16.20 -3.24
CA HIS A 126 1.77 17.03 -4.05
C HIS A 126 1.31 17.04 -5.50
N GLU A 127 1.33 18.23 -6.12
CA GLU A 127 1.08 18.39 -7.55
C GLU A 127 2.29 17.99 -8.41
N GLU A 128 3.50 18.02 -7.84
CA GLU A 128 4.75 17.61 -8.48
C GLU A 128 5.19 16.21 -8.04
N ASN A 129 5.81 15.45 -8.95
CA ASN A 129 6.35 14.12 -8.65
C ASN A 129 7.73 14.24 -7.98
N THR A 130 7.76 14.16 -6.65
CA THR A 130 8.95 14.24 -5.80
C THR A 130 9.52 12.88 -5.38
N GLY A 131 8.78 11.80 -5.65
CA GLY A 131 8.99 10.45 -5.11
C GLY A 131 8.35 10.22 -3.74
N CYS A 132 7.61 11.20 -3.21
CA CYS A 132 6.87 11.05 -1.96
C CYS A 132 5.63 10.18 -2.17
N ILE A 133 5.21 9.48 -1.12
CA ILE A 133 3.98 8.68 -1.14
C ILE A 133 2.71 9.50 -1.42
N ASN A 134 2.75 10.81 -1.16
CA ASN A 134 1.63 11.74 -1.38
C ASN A 134 1.67 12.45 -2.73
N ASP A 135 2.61 12.12 -3.62
CA ASP A 135 2.54 12.66 -4.98
C ASP A 135 1.26 12.15 -5.66
N PHE A 136 0.58 13.01 -6.42
CA PHE A 136 -0.68 12.63 -7.07
C PHE A 136 -0.50 11.55 -8.16
N TRP A 137 0.70 11.45 -8.76
CA TRP A 137 1.03 10.49 -9.83
C TRP A 137 0.01 10.51 -10.99
N TRP A 138 -0.21 11.70 -11.58
CA TRP A 138 -1.17 11.92 -12.68
C TRP A 138 -0.96 10.95 -13.87
N ASP A 139 0.29 10.56 -14.10
CA ASP A 139 0.67 9.50 -15.04
C ASP A 139 0.93 8.19 -14.30
N LYS A 140 0.16 7.15 -14.64
CA LYS A 140 0.31 5.80 -14.10
C LYS A 140 1.70 5.20 -14.32
N ALA A 141 2.43 5.61 -15.35
CA ALA A 141 3.80 5.15 -15.58
C ALA A 141 4.77 5.60 -14.46
N GLY A 142 4.41 6.64 -13.71
CA GLY A 142 5.17 7.10 -12.55
C GLY A 142 5.23 6.11 -11.38
N VAL A 143 4.37 5.07 -11.37
CA VAL A 143 4.32 4.08 -10.28
C VAL A 143 5.65 3.36 -10.06
N ASP A 144 6.43 3.13 -11.12
CA ASP A 144 7.75 2.49 -11.03
C ASP A 144 8.71 3.37 -10.21
N LEU A 145 8.82 4.66 -10.59
CA LEU A 145 9.63 5.63 -9.88
C LEU A 145 9.13 5.82 -8.44
N GLY A 146 7.81 5.87 -8.26
CA GLY A 146 7.17 5.97 -6.95
C GLY A 146 7.57 4.83 -6.02
N MET A 147 7.52 3.58 -6.48
CA MET A 147 7.93 2.42 -5.68
C MET A 147 9.44 2.39 -5.42
N ARG A 148 10.29 2.82 -6.37
CA ARG A 148 11.75 2.89 -6.16
C ARG A 148 12.15 4.01 -5.22
N ALA A 149 11.39 5.10 -5.18
CA ALA A 149 11.61 6.18 -4.22
C ALA A 149 11.05 5.79 -2.85
N ALA A 150 9.73 5.59 -2.79
CA ALA A 150 8.90 5.18 -1.66
C ALA A 150 9.37 5.77 -0.34
N PHE A 151 9.04 7.04 -0.08
CA PHE A 151 9.34 7.72 1.18
C PHE A 151 8.26 8.75 1.54
N ILE A 152 8.28 9.21 2.78
CA ILE A 152 7.47 10.35 3.25
C ILE A 152 8.39 11.57 3.37
N CYS A 153 8.05 12.64 2.64
CA CYS A 153 8.88 13.84 2.62
C CYS A 153 8.85 14.59 3.97
N ARG A 154 9.81 15.48 4.17
CA ARG A 154 9.90 16.28 5.41
C ARG A 154 8.65 17.12 5.65
N GLU A 155 8.07 17.70 4.59
CA GLU A 155 6.88 18.53 4.71
C GLU A 155 5.69 17.74 5.23
N CYS A 156 5.38 16.61 4.61
CA CYS A 156 4.30 15.71 5.05
C CYS A 156 4.53 15.23 6.49
N ARG A 157 5.77 14.87 6.84
CA ARG A 157 6.13 14.48 8.21
C ARG A 157 5.93 15.61 9.22
N CYS A 158 6.27 16.85 8.87
CA CYS A 158 6.12 18.01 9.76
C CYS A 158 4.66 18.46 9.93
N LYS A 159 3.81 18.27 8.92
CA LYS A 159 2.39 18.59 8.97
C LYS A 159 1.55 17.52 9.70
N TYR A 160 2.06 16.29 9.79
CA TYR A 160 1.34 15.20 10.46
C TYR A 160 1.30 15.38 11.98
N SER A 161 0.08 15.36 12.52
CA SER A 161 -0.20 15.50 13.95
C SER A 161 -0.81 14.25 14.59
N GLY A 162 -0.94 13.16 13.83
CA GLY A 162 -1.56 11.91 14.27
C GLY A 162 -0.61 10.98 15.04
N GLU A 163 -0.96 9.69 15.07
CA GLU A 163 -0.21 8.66 15.79
C GLU A 163 1.18 8.42 15.17
N LEU A 164 2.23 8.88 15.86
CA LEU A 164 3.63 8.69 15.44
C LEU A 164 4.04 7.21 15.32
N ASN A 165 3.35 6.32 16.02
CA ASN A 165 3.59 4.88 15.97
C ASN A 165 3.13 4.25 14.65
N ILE A 166 2.00 4.72 14.11
CA ILE A 166 1.52 4.33 12.78
C ILE A 166 2.46 4.88 11.71
N LEU A 167 2.86 6.15 11.81
CA LEU A 167 3.83 6.76 10.90
C LEU A 167 5.13 5.95 10.79
N LYS A 168 5.69 5.51 11.93
CA LYS A 168 6.91 4.66 11.94
C LYS A 168 6.71 3.33 11.22
N ASP A 169 5.55 2.70 11.38
CA ASP A 169 5.24 1.47 10.66
C ASP A 169 5.12 1.72 9.15
N LEU A 170 4.46 2.82 8.72
CA LEU A 170 4.37 3.20 7.31
C LEU A 170 5.74 3.45 6.68
N GLU A 171 6.61 4.18 7.38
CA GLU A 171 7.99 4.42 6.95
C GLU A 171 8.77 3.11 6.77
N HIS A 172 8.60 2.16 7.69
CA HIS A 172 9.24 0.85 7.60
C HIS A 172 8.73 0.04 6.39
N LEU A 173 7.41 0.10 6.11
CA LEU A 173 6.83 -0.53 4.93
C LEU A 173 7.36 0.10 3.63
N LEU A 174 7.49 1.42 3.59
CA LEU A 174 8.06 2.14 2.45
C LEU A 174 9.54 1.80 2.25
N ASP A 175 10.33 1.67 3.32
CA ASP A 175 11.72 1.23 3.23
C ASP A 175 11.84 -0.19 2.63
N ILE A 176 10.95 -1.11 3.00
CA ILE A 176 10.88 -2.47 2.41
C ILE A 176 10.57 -2.38 0.91
N VAL A 177 9.53 -1.64 0.54
CA VAL A 177 9.13 -1.44 -0.87
C VAL A 177 10.27 -0.80 -1.67
N SER A 178 10.85 0.29 -1.18
CA SER A 178 11.94 1.02 -1.82
C SER A 178 13.17 0.12 -2.03
N THR A 179 13.55 -0.63 -0.99
CA THR A 179 14.71 -1.54 -1.05
C THR A 179 14.54 -2.65 -2.06
N ALA A 180 13.38 -3.33 -2.06
CA ALA A 180 13.09 -4.41 -2.99
C ALA A 180 12.97 -3.87 -4.43
N SER A 181 12.24 -2.78 -4.62
CA SER A 181 11.98 -2.20 -5.94
C SER A 181 13.24 -1.64 -6.60
N ARG A 182 14.14 -0.98 -5.85
CA ARG A 182 15.44 -0.55 -6.40
C ARG A 182 16.30 -1.71 -6.92
N ARG A 183 16.10 -2.91 -6.38
CA ARG A 183 16.81 -4.13 -6.80
C ARG A 183 16.05 -4.94 -7.84
N GLY A 184 14.83 -4.53 -8.23
CA GLY A 184 13.96 -5.32 -9.09
C GLY A 184 13.55 -6.66 -8.46
N GLN A 185 13.44 -6.72 -7.13
CA GLN A 185 13.11 -7.93 -6.38
C GLN A 185 11.70 -7.85 -5.80
N ASP A 186 11.12 -9.03 -5.55
CA ASP A 186 9.88 -9.15 -4.77
C ASP A 186 10.19 -8.87 -3.30
N ILE A 187 9.33 -8.11 -2.62
CA ILE A 187 9.43 -7.89 -1.17
C ILE A 187 9.42 -9.20 -0.36
N LEU A 188 8.85 -10.28 -0.88
CA LEU A 188 8.87 -11.60 -0.25
C LEU A 188 10.23 -12.29 -0.34
N ASP A 189 11.05 -11.93 -1.32
CA ASP A 189 12.38 -12.50 -1.56
C ASP A 189 13.52 -11.59 -1.07
N ALA A 190 13.22 -10.31 -0.83
CA ALA A 190 14.18 -9.33 -0.37
C ALA A 190 14.58 -9.58 1.10
N PRO A 191 15.87 -9.48 1.46
CA PRO A 191 16.30 -9.58 2.85
C PRO A 191 15.68 -8.43 3.65
N VAL A 192 14.81 -8.78 4.60
CA VAL A 192 14.20 -7.81 5.52
C VAL A 192 15.30 -7.12 6.30
N VAL A 193 15.43 -5.80 6.14
CA VAL A 193 16.28 -4.99 7.00
C VAL A 193 15.61 -4.94 8.37
N GLY A 194 15.91 -5.92 9.21
CA GLY A 194 15.42 -5.95 10.58
C GLY A 194 15.81 -4.66 11.32
N ASN A 195 14.93 -4.18 12.20
CA ASN A 195 15.12 -3.00 13.06
C ASN A 195 16.51 -2.97 13.73
N LYS A 196 17.52 -2.45 13.04
CA LYS A 196 18.67 -1.85 13.70
C LYS A 196 18.21 -0.45 14.06
N SER A 197 18.01 -0.23 15.35
CA SER A 197 17.78 1.08 15.93
C SER A 197 18.64 2.13 15.23
N ASN A 198 17.99 3.12 14.61
CA ASN A 198 18.63 4.33 14.09
C ASN A 198 19.11 5.21 15.25
N GLU A 199 20.03 4.70 16.07
CA GLU A 199 20.69 5.46 17.14
C GLU A 199 21.96 6.20 16.68
N HIS A 200 22.31 6.14 15.39
CA HIS A 200 23.61 6.64 14.93
C HIS A 200 23.62 7.85 13.97
N ILE A 201 22.51 8.56 13.74
CA ILE A 201 22.51 9.76 12.86
C ILE A 201 22.08 11.06 13.59
N PHE A 202 22.21 11.15 14.92
CA PHE A 202 21.98 12.41 15.67
C PHE A 202 23.20 12.99 16.38
N ARG A 203 24.42 12.55 16.05
CA ARG A 203 25.64 13.22 16.52
C ARG A 203 26.54 13.57 15.35
N ARG A 204 26.30 14.74 14.75
CA ARG A 204 27.30 15.64 14.14
C ARG A 204 26.57 16.68 13.30
N PHE A 205 26.05 17.73 13.93
CA PHE A 205 25.99 19.08 13.35
C PHE A 205 25.69 20.04 14.50
N PHE A 206 26.66 20.26 15.38
CA PHE A 206 26.74 21.46 16.20
C PHE A 206 28.20 21.77 16.52
N VAL A 207 28.60 22.96 16.07
CA VAL A 207 29.75 23.83 16.46
C VAL A 207 31.15 23.36 16.02
N PRO A 208 32.04 24.28 15.57
CA PRO A 208 32.38 25.55 16.23
C PRO A 208 31.67 26.79 15.68
#